data_AF-A0A972E8I5-F1
#
_entry.id   AF-A0A972E8I5-F1
#
_cell.length_a   1.000
_cell.length_b   1.000
_cell.length_c   1.000
_cell.angle_alpha   90.00
_cell.angle_beta   90.00
_cell.angle_gamma   90.00
#
_symmetry.space_group_name_H-M   'P 1'
#
loop_
_entity.id
_entity.type
_entity.pdbx_description
1 polymer ?
#
loop_
_entity_poly.entity_id
_entity_poly.type
_entity_poly.pdbx_seq_one_letter_code
_entity_poly.pdbx_strand_id
1 'polypeptide(L)'
;MPTEDGIAMLKGDFALYKNCIVKVMTYNQIDLVSRIYVIFPENGNCSDASYDYFSLKKMLIEKYGNPAVEVEENQDDEPNNIIEAFINAMRCEYYSTFKTEKGIIRLSIEQDKSDYYVLLSYCDKINDEIIKAKAKEDL
;
A
#
# COMPACT_ATOMS: atom_id res chain seq x y z
N MET A 1 2.42 24.16 -2.60
CA MET A 1 2.90 22.77 -2.49
C MET A 1 3.63 22.47 -3.78
N PRO A 2 4.85 21.88 -3.77
CA PRO A 2 5.54 21.59 -5.01
C PRO A 2 4.82 20.43 -5.70
N THR A 3 4.30 20.68 -6.90
CA THR A 3 3.93 19.64 -7.86
C THR A 3 5.22 19.21 -8.55
N GLU A 4 5.74 18.04 -8.19
CA GLU A 4 6.59 17.29 -9.13
C GLU A 4 5.68 16.81 -10.25
N ASP A 5 6.14 16.85 -11.51
CA ASP A 5 5.32 16.57 -12.69
C ASP A 5 4.51 15.27 -12.52
N GLY A 6 3.19 15.42 -12.42
CA GLY A 6 2.24 14.31 -12.31
C GLY A 6 1.97 13.76 -10.91
N ILE A 7 2.43 14.43 -9.83
CA ILE A 7 2.15 14.02 -8.44
C ILE A 7 1.57 15.19 -7.63
N ALA A 8 0.39 14.97 -7.07
CA ALA A 8 -0.20 15.85 -6.05
C ALA A 8 -0.13 15.19 -4.68
N MET A 9 0.26 15.96 -3.66
CA MET A 9 0.33 15.48 -2.26
C MET A 9 -0.60 16.29 -1.37
N LEU A 10 -1.41 15.60 -0.58
CA LEU A 10 -2.30 16.17 0.43
C LEU A 10 -1.95 15.56 1.79
N LYS A 11 -2.02 16.34 2.87
CA LYS A 11 -1.80 15.87 4.23
C LYS A 11 -3.05 16.11 5.07
N GLY A 12 -3.47 15.11 5.84
CA GLY A 12 -4.64 15.24 6.70
C GLY A 12 -4.98 13.94 7.43
N ASP A 13 -6.19 13.88 7.96
CA ASP A 13 -6.69 12.72 8.67
C ASP A 13 -7.38 11.75 7.70
N PHE A 14 -7.18 10.44 7.89
CA PHE A 14 -7.79 9.40 7.06
C PHE A 14 -8.10 8.16 7.90
N ALA A 15 -9.32 7.64 7.82
CA ALA A 15 -9.74 6.41 8.51
C ALA A 15 -9.39 6.38 10.01
N LEU A 16 -9.57 7.51 10.73
CA LEU A 16 -9.22 7.73 12.14
C LEU A 16 -7.73 7.88 12.45
N TYR A 17 -6.85 7.77 11.45
CA TYR A 17 -5.42 8.08 11.58
C TYR A 17 -5.18 9.56 11.27
N LYS A 18 -4.28 10.17 12.03
CA LYS A 18 -3.89 11.58 11.84
C LYS A 18 -2.63 11.66 11.02
N ASN A 19 -2.39 12.81 10.39
CA ASN A 19 -1.14 13.11 9.67
C ASN A 19 -0.81 12.15 8.50
N CYS A 20 -1.80 11.49 7.91
CA CYS A 20 -1.63 10.69 6.71
C CYS A 20 -1.25 11.57 5.51
N ILE A 21 -0.52 11.00 4.57
CA ILE A 21 -0.17 11.62 3.29
C ILE A 21 -0.93 10.90 2.18
N VAL A 22 -1.76 11.63 1.44
CA VAL A 22 -2.42 11.14 0.22
C VAL A 22 -1.61 11.62 -0.98
N LYS A 23 -1.03 10.68 -1.72
CA LYS A 23 -0.36 10.95 -3.01
C LYS A 23 -1.29 10.53 -4.15
N VAL A 24 -1.58 11.47 -5.04
CA VAL A 24 -2.35 11.21 -6.27
C VAL A 24 -1.37 11.31 -7.43
N MET A 25 -1.24 10.22 -8.18
CA MET A 25 -0.36 10.16 -9.36
C MET A 25 -1.20 10.18 -10.63
N THR A 26 -0.78 11.01 -11.58
CA THR A 26 -1.30 11.05 -12.95
C THR A 26 -0.23 10.56 -13.92
N TYR A 27 -0.64 10.02 -15.06
CA TYR A 27 0.33 9.69 -16.12
C TYR A 27 0.62 10.95 -16.94
N ASN A 28 1.89 11.34 -17.02
CA ASN A 28 2.28 12.52 -17.79
C ASN A 28 1.80 12.34 -19.24
N GLN A 29 1.15 13.38 -19.79
CA GLN A 29 0.48 13.45 -21.12
C GLN A 29 -0.99 13.00 -21.21
N ILE A 30 -1.59 12.44 -20.16
CA ILE A 30 -3.03 12.13 -20.11
C ILE A 30 -3.45 12.44 -18.69
N ASP A 31 -4.09 13.60 -18.47
CA ASP A 31 -4.53 14.16 -17.17
C ASP A 31 -5.53 13.22 -16.45
N LEU A 32 -5.06 12.01 -16.14
CA LEU A 32 -5.83 10.85 -15.74
C LEU A 32 -5.14 10.27 -14.52
N VAL A 33 -5.88 10.18 -13.42
CA VAL A 33 -5.38 9.60 -12.17
C VAL A 33 -5.11 8.12 -12.39
N SER A 34 -3.86 7.73 -12.27
CA SER A 34 -3.41 6.35 -12.43
C SER A 34 -3.52 5.60 -11.10
N ARG A 35 -3.02 6.23 -10.03
CA ARG A 35 -2.93 5.61 -8.70
C ARG A 35 -3.11 6.63 -7.60
N ILE A 36 -3.70 6.17 -6.51
CA ILE A 36 -3.79 6.90 -5.25
C ILE A 36 -3.07 6.07 -4.20
N TYR A 37 -2.23 6.72 -3.41
CA TYR A 37 -1.59 6.15 -2.23
C TYR A 37 -1.99 6.94 -1.00
N VAL A 38 -2.33 6.24 0.07
CA VAL A 38 -2.45 6.79 1.41
C VAL A 38 -1.34 6.18 2.23
N ILE A 39 -0.40 7.02 2.62
CA ILE A 39 0.73 6.68 3.50
C ILE A 39 0.27 7.03 4.91
N PHE A 40 0.16 6.02 5.76
CA PHE A 40 -0.12 6.19 7.17
C PHE A 40 1.17 6.58 7.91
N PRO A 41 1.08 7.23 9.08
CA PRO A 41 2.25 7.59 9.86
C PRO A 41 3.14 6.36 10.14
N GLU A 42 4.46 6.57 10.09
CA GLU A 42 5.43 5.59 10.54
C GLU A 42 5.20 5.25 12.01
N ASN A 43 5.30 3.97 12.34
CA ASN A 43 4.98 3.44 13.66
C ASN A 43 6.10 2.56 14.25
N GLY A 44 7.33 2.71 13.78
CA GLY A 44 8.49 2.01 14.34
C GLY A 44 8.76 0.71 13.61
N ASN A 45 8.64 -0.44 14.29
CA ASN A 45 8.99 -1.74 13.72
C ASN A 45 7.80 -2.44 13.01
N CYS A 46 8.07 -3.56 12.35
CA CYS A 46 7.04 -4.35 11.65
C CYS A 46 5.86 -4.78 12.53
N SER A 47 6.14 -5.16 13.79
CA SER A 47 5.09 -5.58 14.73
C SER A 47 4.16 -4.42 15.05
N ASP A 48 4.70 -3.23 15.28
CA ASP A 48 3.91 -2.02 15.49
C ASP A 48 3.06 -1.69 14.25
N ALA A 49 3.66 -1.78 13.05
CA ALA A 49 2.97 -1.59 11.77
C ALA A 49 1.83 -2.60 11.54
N SER A 50 1.96 -3.81 12.07
CA SER A 50 0.96 -4.86 11.93
C SER A 50 -0.37 -4.52 12.62
N TYR A 51 -0.33 -3.84 13.77
CA TYR A 51 -1.56 -3.43 14.47
C TYR A 51 -2.40 -2.48 13.62
N ASP A 52 -1.75 -1.50 13.00
CA ASP A 52 -2.41 -0.54 12.11
C ASP A 52 -2.92 -1.24 10.84
N TYR A 53 -2.12 -2.15 10.28
CA TYR A 53 -2.51 -2.98 9.14
C TYR A 53 -3.77 -3.80 9.46
N PHE A 54 -3.83 -4.53 10.58
CA PHE A 54 -5.00 -5.35 10.93
C PHE A 54 -6.23 -4.49 11.22
N SER A 55 -6.06 -3.33 11.86
CA SER A 55 -7.13 -2.35 12.08
C SER A 55 -7.73 -1.87 10.76
N LEU A 56 -6.90 -1.45 9.80
CA LEU A 56 -7.32 -1.01 8.48
C LEU A 56 -7.90 -2.16 7.64
N LYS A 57 -7.31 -3.35 7.69
CA LYS A 57 -7.80 -4.55 7.01
C LYS A 57 -9.23 -4.86 7.46
N LYS A 58 -9.51 -4.79 8.76
CA LYS A 58 -10.87 -5.00 9.30
C LYS A 58 -11.87 -4.01 8.69
N MET A 59 -11.53 -2.72 8.63
CA MET A 59 -12.39 -1.70 8.00
C MET A 59 -12.61 -1.96 6.50
N LEU A 60 -11.59 -2.46 5.79
CA LEU A 60 -11.72 -2.84 4.38
C LEU A 60 -12.60 -4.07 4.20
N ILE A 61 -12.51 -5.07 5.08
CA ILE A 61 -13.36 -6.25 5.06
C ILE A 61 -14.81 -5.88 5.30
N GLU A 62 -15.10 -5.03 6.29
CA GLU A 62 -16.44 -4.55 6.57
C GLU A 62 -17.06 -3.82 5.36
N LYS A 63 -16.24 -3.14 4.55
CA LYS A 63 -16.69 -2.36 3.41
C LYS A 63 -16.76 -3.12 2.09
N TYR A 64 -15.81 -4.01 1.81
CA TYR A 64 -15.60 -4.64 0.51
C TYR A 64 -15.66 -6.17 0.54
N GLY A 65 -15.80 -6.78 1.72
CA GLY A 65 -15.69 -8.23 1.91
C GLY A 65 -14.25 -8.71 1.99
N ASN A 66 -14.06 -10.03 1.94
CA ASN A 66 -12.74 -10.65 2.12
C ASN A 66 -11.76 -10.27 0.99
N PRO A 67 -10.46 -10.15 1.29
CA PRO A 67 -9.45 -9.93 0.26
C PRO A 67 -9.39 -11.11 -0.71
N ALA A 68 -9.03 -10.83 -1.96
CA ALA A 68 -8.82 -11.85 -2.99
C ALA A 68 -7.46 -12.55 -2.84
N VAL A 69 -6.49 -11.88 -2.24
CA VAL A 69 -5.15 -12.39 -1.92
C VAL A 69 -4.71 -11.75 -0.61
N GLU A 70 -4.15 -12.53 0.30
CA GLU A 70 -3.54 -12.05 1.53
C GLU A 70 -2.26 -12.83 1.83
N VAL A 71 -1.26 -12.13 2.35
CA VAL A 71 -0.03 -12.68 2.92
C VAL A 71 0.20 -11.93 4.22
N GLU A 72 0.37 -12.69 5.31
CA GLU A 72 0.50 -12.18 6.68
C GLU A 72 1.56 -13.02 7.38
N GLU A 73 2.77 -12.99 6.83
CA GLU A 73 3.87 -13.78 7.36
C GLU A 73 4.52 -13.02 8.51
N ASN A 74 4.20 -13.47 9.72
CA ASN A 74 4.96 -13.17 10.93
C ASN A 74 5.73 -14.40 11.36
N GLN A 75 7.04 -14.23 11.51
CA GLN A 75 7.90 -14.62 12.64
C GLN A 75 7.56 -15.85 13.54
N ASP A 76 6.79 -16.84 13.11
CA ASP A 76 6.43 -17.99 13.97
C ASP A 76 7.21 -19.27 13.63
N ASP A 77 8.01 -19.29 12.56
CA ASP A 77 8.90 -20.41 12.29
C ASP A 77 10.19 -20.29 13.13
N GLU A 78 10.37 -21.26 14.03
CA GLU A 78 11.58 -21.42 14.81
C GLU A 78 12.77 -21.62 13.85
N PRO A 79 13.74 -20.69 13.79
CA PRO A 79 14.76 -20.72 12.75
C PRO A 79 15.72 -21.90 12.97
N ASN A 80 16.03 -22.65 11.91
CA ASN A 80 16.93 -23.81 12.01
C ASN A 80 18.39 -23.39 12.25
N ASN A 81 18.75 -22.13 11.96
CA ASN A 81 20.09 -21.59 12.16
C ASN A 81 20.08 -20.04 12.27
N ILE A 82 21.23 -19.46 12.62
CA ILE A 82 21.42 -18.02 12.83
C ILE A 82 21.17 -17.20 11.54
N ILE A 83 21.46 -17.75 10.36
CA ILE A 83 21.21 -17.05 9.09
C ILE A 83 19.72 -16.96 8.83
N GLU A 84 18.98 -18.05 9.05
CA GLU A 84 17.53 -18.08 8.97
C GLU A 84 16.88 -17.18 10.02
N ALA A 85 17.40 -17.16 11.25
CA ALA A 85 16.95 -16.22 12.29
C ALA A 85 17.15 -14.76 11.86
N PHE A 86 18.27 -14.44 11.21
CA PHE A 86 18.56 -13.10 10.70
C PHE A 86 17.67 -12.72 9.51
N ILE A 87 17.47 -13.63 8.57
CA ILE A 87 16.57 -13.44 7.42
C ILE A 87 15.11 -13.29 7.90
N ASN A 88 14.67 -14.12 8.84
CA ASN A 88 13.33 -14.06 9.42
C ASN A 88 13.12 -12.78 10.23
N ALA A 89 14.14 -12.31 10.97
CA ALA A 89 14.11 -11.02 11.65
C ALA A 89 14.02 -9.82 10.68
N MET A 90 14.44 -10.01 9.42
CA MET A 90 14.33 -9.00 8.36
C MET A 90 13.03 -9.10 7.55
N ARG A 91 12.27 -10.19 7.65
CA ARG A 91 11.03 -10.39 6.88
C ARG A 91 9.85 -9.71 7.57
N CYS A 92 9.25 -8.76 6.87
CA CYS A 92 7.99 -8.12 7.21
C CYS A 92 7.12 -8.13 5.95
N GLU A 93 6.42 -9.24 5.70
CA GLU A 93 5.64 -9.40 4.47
C GLU A 93 4.15 -9.46 4.79
N TYR A 94 3.52 -8.29 4.67
CA TYR A 94 2.09 -8.11 4.90
C TYR A 94 1.47 -7.41 3.72
N TYR A 95 0.48 -8.07 3.10
CA TYR A 95 -0.43 -7.38 2.21
C TYR A 95 -1.77 -8.09 2.07
N SER A 96 -2.80 -7.30 1.81
CA SER A 96 -4.13 -7.74 1.42
C SER A 96 -4.58 -7.01 0.17
N THR A 97 -5.06 -7.75 -0.83
CA THR A 97 -5.55 -7.19 -2.09
C THR A 97 -7.04 -7.42 -2.23
N PHE A 98 -7.81 -6.34 -2.33
CA PHE A 98 -9.26 -6.36 -2.54
C PHE A 98 -9.54 -6.03 -4.00
N LYS A 99 -10.28 -6.91 -4.68
CA LYS A 99 -10.76 -6.66 -6.05
C LYS A 99 -12.14 -6.04 -5.97
N THR A 100 -12.32 -4.92 -6.63
CA THR A 100 -13.62 -4.27 -6.79
C THR A 100 -13.97 -4.18 -8.27
N GLU A 101 -15.22 -3.85 -8.58
CA GLU A 101 -15.63 -3.61 -9.97
C GLU A 101 -14.87 -2.45 -10.63
N LYS A 102 -14.49 -1.44 -9.84
CA LYS A 102 -13.88 -0.19 -10.30
C LYS A 102 -12.36 -0.19 -10.29
N GLY A 103 -11.73 -1.10 -9.55
CA GLY A 103 -10.30 -1.06 -9.33
C GLY A 103 -9.80 -2.06 -8.31
N ILE A 104 -8.52 -1.96 -8.02
CA ILE A 104 -7.82 -2.81 -7.06
C ILE A 104 -7.38 -1.94 -5.88
N ILE A 105 -7.69 -2.40 -4.68
CA ILE A 105 -7.20 -1.81 -3.43
C ILE A 105 -6.16 -2.76 -2.87
N ARG A 106 -4.95 -2.29 -2.57
CA ARG A 106 -3.93 -3.06 -1.84
C ARG A 106 -3.56 -2.33 -0.57
N LEU A 107 -3.67 -3.04 0.55
CA LEU A 107 -3.15 -2.64 1.85
C LEU A 107 -1.85 -3.41 2.08
N SER A 108 -0.77 -2.76 2.49
CA SER A 108 0.51 -3.41 2.78
C SER A 108 1.27 -2.69 3.89
N ILE A 109 2.23 -3.41 4.48
CA ILE A 109 3.30 -2.79 5.27
C ILE A 109 4.49 -2.58 4.34
N GLU A 110 5.05 -1.38 4.37
CA GLU A 110 6.22 -1.00 3.59
C GLU A 110 7.30 -0.46 4.55
N GLN A 111 8.56 -0.49 4.12
CA GLN A 111 9.69 -0.01 4.90
C GLN A 111 10.25 1.28 4.27
N ASP A 112 10.43 2.34 5.07
CA ASP A 112 11.26 3.49 4.71
C ASP A 112 12.47 3.57 5.65
N LYS A 113 13.66 3.35 5.09
CA LYS A 113 14.94 3.24 5.82
C LYS A 113 14.86 2.19 6.94
N SER A 114 14.65 2.63 8.18
CA SER A 114 14.62 1.79 9.38
C SER A 114 13.23 1.69 9.99
N ASP A 115 12.27 2.47 9.51
CA ASP A 115 10.91 2.52 10.02
C ASP A 115 9.95 1.82 9.06
N TYR A 116 8.86 1.30 9.62
CA TYR A 116 7.78 0.67 8.90
C TYR A 116 6.53 1.56 8.93
N TYR A 117 5.73 1.46 7.88
CA TYR A 117 4.46 2.17 7.77
C TYR A 117 3.45 1.36 6.96
N VAL A 118 2.16 1.67 7.14
CA VAL A 118 1.11 1.07 6.33
C VAL A 118 0.88 1.91 5.07
N LEU A 119 0.77 1.24 3.93
CA LEU A 119 0.42 1.82 2.64
C LEU A 119 -0.92 1.28 2.18
N LEU A 120 -1.87 2.16 1.92
CA LEU A 120 -3.09 1.82 1.19
C LEU A 120 -3.00 2.39 -0.22
N SER A 121 -3.10 1.54 -1.23
CA SER A 121 -3.06 1.94 -2.63
C SER A 121 -4.35 1.59 -3.34
N TYR A 122 -4.77 2.46 -4.27
CA TYR A 122 -5.88 2.23 -5.19
C TYR A 122 -5.39 2.43 -6.63
N CYS A 123 -5.72 1.45 -7.47
CA CYS A 123 -5.49 1.49 -8.91
C CYS A 123 -6.84 1.45 -9.61
N ASP A 124 -7.20 2.52 -10.32
CA ASP A 124 -8.45 2.58 -11.07
C ASP A 124 -8.36 1.70 -12.32
N LYS A 125 -9.34 0.82 -12.50
CA LYS A 125 -9.30 -0.17 -13.57
C LYS A 125 -9.41 0.47 -14.96
N ILE A 126 -10.32 1.43 -15.12
CA ILE A 126 -10.59 2.06 -16.43
C ILE A 126 -9.37 2.89 -16.83
N ASN A 127 -8.85 3.68 -15.88
CA ASN A 127 -7.71 4.53 -16.15
C ASN A 127 -6.44 3.72 -16.42
N ASP A 128 -6.22 2.64 -15.67
CA ASP A 128 -5.09 1.72 -15.87
C ASP A 128 -5.14 1.05 -17.26
N GLU A 129 -6.34 0.67 -17.75
CA GLU A 129 -6.49 0.12 -19.12
C GLU A 129 -6.13 1.15 -20.20
N ILE A 130 -6.56 2.40 -20.06
CA ILE A 130 -6.23 3.49 -20.99
C ILE A 130 -4.73 3.77 -20.99
N ILE A 131 -4.12 3.88 -19.80
CA ILE A 131 -2.68 4.15 -19.64
C ILE A 131 -1.86 3.00 -20.23
N LYS A 132 -2.25 1.74 -19.96
CA LYS A 132 -1.57 0.56 -20.54
C LYS A 132 -1.68 0.49 -22.06
N ALA A 133 -2.81 0.90 -22.64
CA ALA A 133 -2.96 0.95 -24.09
C ALA A 133 -1.98 1.95 -24.71
N LYS A 134 -1.86 3.15 -24.12
CA LYS A 134 -0.92 4.17 -24.59
C LYS A 134 0.54 3.77 -24.37
N ALA A 135 0.89 3.24 -23.21
CA ALA A 135 2.27 2.82 -22.89
C ALA A 135 2.78 1.69 -23.82
N LYS A 136 1.89 0.91 -24.45
CA LYS A 136 2.28 -0.08 -25.47
C LYS A 136 2.76 0.55 -26.78
N GLU A 137 2.38 1.79 -27.08
CA GLU A 137 2.86 2.50 -28.26
C GLU A 137 4.33 2.93 -28.11
N ASP A 138 4.81 3.07 -26.87
CA ASP A 138 6.19 3.44 -26.53
C ASP A 138 7.17 2.24 -26.50
N LEU A 139 6.66 0.99 -26.62
CA LEU A 139 7.44 -0.26 -26.66
C LEU A 139 7.81 -0.67 -28.09
#